data_AF-A0A254PQC6-F1
#
_entry.id   AF-A0A254PQC6-F1
#
_cell.length_a   1.000
_cell.length_b   1.000
_cell.length_c   1.000
_cell.angle_alpha   90.00
_cell.angle_beta   90.00
_cell.angle_gamma   90.00
#
_symmetry.space_group_name_H-M   'P 1'
#
loop_
_entity.id
_entity.type
_entity.pdbx_description
1 polymer ?
#
loop_
_entity_poly.entity_id
_entity_poly.type
_entity_poly.pdbx_seq_one_letter_code
_entity_poly.pdbx_strand_id
1 'polypeptide(L)' 'MSKTSQRFSTIKLLFEIACAAGGFGMGLLFAKQLDLGVVPGVFMGLMGAIFTFILAQGMTAFIFRILRRD' A
#
# COMPACT_ATOMS: atom_id res chain seq x y z
N MET A 1 24.97 -10.25 9.98
CA MET A 1 23.75 -9.49 9.63
C MET A 1 22.66 -9.82 10.64
N SER A 2 22.23 -8.85 11.46
CA SER A 2 21.37 -9.08 12.63
C SER A 2 19.94 -9.47 12.25
N LYS A 3 19.42 -10.58 12.82
CA LYS A 3 18.05 -11.10 12.68
C LYS A 3 16.96 -10.02 12.82
N THR A 4 17.24 -8.97 13.59
CA THR A 4 16.34 -7.82 13.79
C THR A 4 16.09 -7.06 12.49
N SER A 5 17.12 -6.79 11.68
CA SER A 5 16.96 -6.03 10.43
C SER A 5 16.11 -6.76 9.38
N GLN A 6 16.17 -8.10 9.37
CA GLN A 6 15.43 -8.92 8.42
C GLN A 6 13.94 -8.98 8.78
N ARG A 7 13.60 -9.15 10.07
CA ARG A 7 12.21 -9.07 10.56
C ARG A 7 11.58 -7.71 10.30
N PHE A 8 12.34 -6.63 10.50
CA PHE A 8 11.88 -5.28 10.20
C PHE A 8 11.56 -5.09 8.71
N SER A 9 12.42 -5.62 7.82
CA SER A 9 12.16 -5.57 6.38
C SER A 9 10.90 -6.35 5.99
N THR A 10 10.66 -7.50 6.61
CA THR A 10 9.45 -8.30 6.35
C THR A 10 8.18 -7.59 6.82
N ILE A 11 8.19 -6.98 8.02
CA ILE A 11 7.03 -6.24 8.54
C ILE A 11 6.71 -5.04 7.63
N LYS A 12 7.74 -4.32 7.17
CA LYS A 12 7.58 -3.23 6.22
C LYS A 12 6.88 -3.70 4.94
N LEU A 13 7.36 -4.78 4.34
CA LEU A 13 6.78 -5.35 3.13
C LEU A 13 5.31 -5.76 3.33
N LEU A 14 5.00 -6.44 4.44
CA LEU A 14 3.64 -6.86 4.76
C LEU A 14 2.70 -5.65 4.91
N PHE A 15 3.16 -4.58 5.53
CA PHE A 15 2.38 -3.35 5.68
C PHE A 15 2.11 -2.69 4.33
N GLU A 16 3.12 -2.61 3.46
CA GLU A 16 2.96 -2.05 2.11
C GLU A 16 1.97 -2.85 1.26
N ILE A 17 2.02 -4.18 1.33
CA ILE A 17 1.07 -5.07 0.65
C ILE A 17 -0.35 -4.87 1.20
N ALA A 18 -0.50 -4.76 2.52
CA ALA A 18 -1.80 -4.50 3.14
C ALA A 18 -2.38 -3.13 2.71
N CYS A 19 -1.55 -2.10 2.64
CA CYS A 19 -1.96 -0.79 2.10
C CYS A 19 -2.38 -0.88 0.64
N ALA A 20 -1.63 -1.60 -0.20
CA ALA A 20 -1.96 -1.79 -1.61
C ALA A 20 -3.30 -2.53 -1.80
N ALA A 21 -3.54 -3.59 -1.01
CA ALA A 21 -4.81 -4.31 -1.00
C ALA A 21 -5.97 -3.41 -0.55
N GLY A 22 -5.73 -2.55 0.44
CA GLY A 22 -6.69 -1.54 0.88
C GLY A 22 -7.04 -0.53 -0.22
N GLY A 23 -6.04 0.02 -0.91
CA GLY A 23 -6.28 0.94 -2.03
C GLY A 23 -6.96 0.29 -3.22
N PHE A 24 -6.68 -0.99 -3.49
CA PHE A 24 -7.41 -1.77 -4.47
C PHE A 24 -8.89 -1.89 -4.11
N GLY A 25 -9.19 -2.29 -2.88
CA GLY A 25 -10.55 -2.43 -2.37
C GLY A 25 -11.31 -1.11 -2.42
N MET A 26 -10.72 -0.02 -1.95
CA MET A 26 -11.33 1.31 -2.02
C MET A 26 -11.57 1.75 -3.47
N GLY A 27 -10.62 1.53 -4.37
CA GLY A 27 -10.78 1.85 -5.79
C GLY A 27 -11.95 1.09 -6.44
N LEU A 28 -12.15 -0.19 -6.08
CA LEU A 28 -13.30 -0.96 -6.53
C LEU A 28 -14.63 -0.45 -5.96
N LEU A 29 -14.65 -0.02 -4.70
CA LEU A 29 -15.85 0.56 -4.07
C LEU A 29 -16.23 1.89 -4.74
N PHE A 30 -15.25 2.75 -5.04
CA PHE A 30 -15.50 3.98 -5.78
C PHE A 30 -15.96 3.72 -7.22
N ALA A 31 -15.38 2.74 -7.89
CA ALA A 31 -15.83 2.34 -9.23
C ALA A 31 -17.29 1.86 -9.23
N LYS A 32 -17.69 1.11 -8.19
CA LYS A 32 -19.08 0.69 -7.97
C LYS A 32 -20.01 1.87 -7.74
N GLN A 33 -19.59 2.87 -6.97
CA GLN A 33 -20.41 4.07 -6.71
C GLN A 33 -20.62 4.92 -7.96
N LEU A 34 -19.63 4.94 -8.86
CA LEU A 34 -19.69 5.68 -10.11
C LEU A 34 -20.34 4.85 -11.25
N ASP A 35 -20.77 3.62 -10.96
CA ASP A 35 -21.33 2.65 -11.91
C ASP A 35 -20.45 2.42 -13.16
N LEU A 36 -19.13 2.53 -12.95
CA LEU A 36 -18.16 2.17 -13.97
C LEU A 36 -18.19 0.66 -14.10
N GLY A 37 -18.51 0.17 -15.30
CA GLY A 37 -18.54 -1.26 -15.60
C GLY A 37 -17.26 -1.99 -15.20
N VAL A 38 -17.29 -3.33 -15.28
CA VAL A 38 -16.24 -4.20 -14.70
C VAL A 38 -14.82 -3.80 -15.12
N VAL A 39 -14.60 -3.50 -16.41
CA VAL A 39 -13.27 -3.21 -16.94
C VAL A 39 -12.70 -1.91 -16.35
N PRO A 40 -13.35 -0.73 -16.49
CA PRO A 40 -12.85 0.48 -15.85
C PRO A 40 -12.75 0.39 -14.32
N GLY A 41 -13.64 -0.39 -13.67
CA GLY A 41 -13.56 -0.60 -12.23
C GLY A 41 -12.30 -1.32 -11.78
N VAL A 42 -11.89 -2.38 -12.49
CA VAL A 42 -10.63 -3.09 -12.22
C VAL A 42 -9.42 -2.17 -12.44
N PHE A 43 -9.45 -1.32 -13.47
CA PHE A 43 -8.39 -0.31 -13.68
C PHE A 43 -8.33 0.71 -12.53
N MET A 44 -9.48 1.19 -12.07
CA MET A 44 -9.55 2.13 -10.95
C MET A 44 -9.04 1.49 -9.65
N GLY A 45 -9.36 0.21 -9.41
CA GLY A 45 -8.79 -0.59 -8.34
C GLY A 45 -7.26 -0.71 -8.45
N LEU A 46 -6.74 -1.07 -9.62
CA LEU A 46 -5.29 -1.18 -9.86
C LEU A 46 -4.56 0.14 -9.60
N MET A 47 -5.12 1.26 -10.09
CA MET A 47 -4.55 2.59 -9.83
C MET A 47 -4.58 2.93 -8.34
N GLY A 48 -5.67 2.62 -7.64
CA GLY A 48 -5.78 2.76 -6.19
C GLY A 48 -4.70 1.98 -5.46
N ALA A 49 -4.48 0.71 -5.84
CA ALA A 49 -3.47 -0.16 -5.26
C ALA A 49 -2.06 0.41 -5.40
N ILE A 50 -1.68 0.81 -6.62
CA ILE A 50 -0.36 1.39 -6.93
C ILE A 50 -0.16 2.68 -6.14
N PHE A 51 -1.16 3.56 -6.11
CA PHE A 51 -1.09 4.82 -5.38
C PHE A 51 -0.86 4.58 -3.89
N THR A 52 -1.68 3.73 -3.25
CA THR A 52 -1.49 3.41 -1.82
C THR A 52 -0.18 2.69 -1.53
N PHE A 53 0.33 1.87 -2.46
CA PHE A 53 1.63 1.22 -2.32
C PHE A 53 2.78 2.24 -2.30
N ILE A 54 2.78 3.19 -3.25
CA ILE A 54 3.78 4.26 -3.31
C ILE A 54 3.69 5.15 -2.05
N LEU A 55 2.46 5.48 -1.62
CA LEU A 55 2.24 6.25 -0.40
C LEU A 55 2.76 5.50 0.84
N ALA A 56 2.51 4.20 0.93
CA ALA A 56 3.01 3.35 2.01
C ALA A 56 4.54 3.25 2.00
N GLN A 57 5.20 3.19 0.84
CA GLN A 57 6.67 3.24 0.77
C GLN A 57 7.22 4.55 1.30
N GLY A 58 6.63 5.69 0.93
CA GLY A 58 7.02 7.01 1.44
C GLY A 58 6.80 7.14 2.95
N MET A 59 5.63 6.72 3.43
CA MET A 59 5.25 6.79 4.84
C MET A 59 6.09 5.83 5.70
N THR A 60 6.31 4.59 5.28
CA THR A 60 7.17 3.65 6.01
C THR A 60 8.61 4.14 6.01
N ALA A 61 9.15 4.65 4.90
CA ALA A 61 10.49 5.24 4.88
C ALA A 61 10.62 6.39 5.89
N PHE A 62 9.60 7.25 6.00
CA PHE A 62 9.56 8.33 6.97
C PHE A 62 9.46 7.84 8.42
N ILE A 63 8.51 6.96 8.72
CA ILE A 63 8.32 6.38 10.07
C ILE A 63 9.58 5.66 10.52
N PHE A 64 10.20 4.86 9.66
CA PHE A 64 11.43 4.14 9.99
C PHE A 64 12.62 5.08 10.16
N ARG A 65 12.69 6.20 9.43
CA ARG A 65 13.71 7.22 9.68
C ARG A 65 13.58 7.84 11.08
N ILE A 66 12.36 8.09 11.55
CA ILE A 66 12.11 8.60 12.90
C ILE A 66 12.39 7.52 13.97
N LEU A 67 11.93 6.29 13.76
CA LEU A 67 12.09 5.20 14.72
C LEU A 67 13.54 4.73 14.87
N ARG A 68 14.36 4.86 13.82
CA ARG A 68 15.76 4.42 13.82
C ARG A 68 16.73 5.47 14.39
N ARG A 69 16.20 6.58 14.96
CA ARG A 69 16.89 7.62 15.74
C ARG A 69 18.42 7.42 15.81
N ASP A 70 19.13 8.10 14.91
CA ASP A 70 20.39 8.74 15.31
C ASP A 70 20.08 9.75 16.43
#